data_AF-A0A8K0P9N8-F1
#
_entry.id   AF-A0A8K0P9N8-F1
#
_cell.length_a   1.000
_cell.length_b   1.000
_cell.length_c   1.000
_cell.angle_alpha   90.00
_cell.angle_beta   90.00
_cell.angle_gamma   90.00
#
_symmetry.space_group_name_H-M   'P 1'
#
loop_
_entity.id
_entity.type
_entity.pdbx_description
1 polymer ?
#
loop_
_entity_poly.entity_id
_entity_poly.type
_entity_poly.pdbx_seq_one_letter_code
_entity_poly.pdbx_strand_id
1 'polypeptide(L)' 'MKNLASVILVLYLLRMPFALCMDSEDEKYLDKEYAREIASWLTQLAARGAEHPIPAHKRNSELINSLLGLPKVMNDAGKK' A
#
# COMPACT_ATOMS: atom_id res chain seq x y z
N MET A 1 -18.71 48.10 23.79
CA MET A 1 -18.67 46.62 23.98
C MET A 1 -19.20 45.85 22.76
N LYS A 2 -20.29 46.28 22.11
CA LYS A 2 -20.85 45.61 20.92
C LYS A 2 -19.86 45.48 19.74
N ASN A 3 -19.06 46.52 19.49
CA ASN A 3 -18.07 46.53 18.40
C ASN A 3 -16.89 45.59 18.67
N LEU A 4 -16.48 45.45 19.94
CA LEU A 4 -15.42 44.51 20.33
C LEU A 4 -15.87 43.06 20.13
N ALA A 5 -17.11 42.74 20.55
CA ALA A 5 -17.69 41.42 20.34
C ALA A 5 -17.83 41.08 18.85
N SER A 6 -18.21 42.08 18.02
CA SER A 6 -18.28 41.92 16.56
C SER A 6 -16.91 41.67 15.94
N VAL A 7 -15.85 42.38 16.38
CA VAL A 7 -14.48 42.15 15.90
C VAL A 7 -13.97 40.77 16.31
N ILE A 8 -14.21 40.34 17.55
CA ILE A 8 -13.82 39.00 18.03
C ILE A 8 -14.57 37.91 17.24
N LEU A 9 -15.87 38.10 16.98
CA LEU A 9 -16.66 37.17 16.16
C LEU A 9 -16.10 37.06 14.73
N VAL A 10 -15.77 38.19 14.09
CA VAL A 10 -15.19 38.20 12.75
C VAL A 10 -13.83 37.49 12.73
N LEU A 11 -12.98 37.72 13.72
CA LEU A 11 -11.69 37.02 13.85
C LEU A 11 -11.85 35.52 14.06
N TYR A 12 -12.87 35.10 14.83
CA TYR A 12 -13.15 33.68 15.07
C TYR A 12 -13.67 33.00 13.79
N LEU A 13 -14.57 33.66 13.06
CA LEU A 13 -15.10 33.17 11.78
C LEU A 13 -14.03 33.09 10.69
N LEU A 14 -13.08 34.02 10.67
CA LEU A 14 -11.97 34.01 9.71
C LEU A 14 -10.92 32.91 10.02
N ARG A 15 -10.79 32.50 11.29
CA ARG A 15 -9.81 31.47 11.71
C ARG A 15 -10.26 30.04 11.38
N MET A 16 -11.56 29.78 11.34
CA MET A 16 -12.14 28.47 11.02
C MET A 16 -11.77 27.92 9.62
N PRO A 17 -11.91 28.69 8.52
CA PRO A 17 -11.56 28.17 7.20
C PRO A 17 -10.06 27.91 7.06
N PHE A 18 -9.21 28.67 7.75
CA PHE A 18 -7.75 28.47 7.68
C PHE A 18 -7.32 27.16 8.36
N ALA A 19 -7.87 26.84 9.53
CA ALA A 19 -7.54 25.62 10.26
C ALA A 19 -8.04 24.34 9.55
N LEU A 20 -9.25 24.37 8.98
CA LEU A 20 -9.82 23.23 8.26
C LEU A 20 -9.16 23.00 6.89
N CYS A 21 -8.69 24.07 6.25
CA CYS A 21 -7.98 23.97 4.98
C CYS A 21 -6.61 23.32 5.13
N MET A 22 -5.88 23.56 6.23
CA MET A 22 -4.56 22.97 6.42
C MET A 22 -4.64 21.47 6.74
N ASP A 23 -5.60 21.04 7.54
CA ASP A 23 -5.77 19.63 7.95
C ASP A 23 -6.19 18.72 6.78
N SER A 24 -7.02 19.25 5.86
CA SER A 24 -7.53 18.48 4.72
C SER A 24 -6.52 18.27 3.59
N GLU A 25 -5.55 19.18 3.44
CA GLU A 25 -4.54 19.09 2.38
C GLU A 25 -3.48 18.03 2.70
N ASP A 26 -3.06 17.95 3.97
CA ASP A 26 -2.02 17.03 4.42
C ASP A 26 -2.47 15.56 4.37
N GLU A 27 -3.68 15.23 4.85
CA GLU A 27 -4.22 13.85 4.76
C GLU A 27 -4.40 13.40 3.31
N LYS A 28 -4.91 14.29 2.45
CA LYS A 28 -5.15 14.00 1.04
C LYS A 28 -3.86 13.83 0.25
N TYR A 29 -2.78 14.48 0.69
CA TYR A 29 -1.45 14.31 0.13
C TYR A 29 -0.84 12.96 0.52
N LEU A 30 -0.98 12.59 1.80
CA LEU A 30 -0.57 11.27 2.34
C LEU A 30 -1.24 10.12 1.58
N ASP A 31 -2.54 10.19 1.36
CA ASP A 31 -3.29 9.16 0.64
C ASP A 31 -2.84 9.02 -0.82
N LYS A 32 -2.54 10.15 -1.47
CA LYS A 32 -2.12 10.17 -2.87
C LYS A 32 -0.72 9.58 -3.07
N GLU A 33 0.21 9.91 -2.17
CA GLU A 33 1.57 9.39 -2.24
C GLU A 33 1.60 7.89 -1.92
N TYR A 34 0.86 7.46 -0.90
CA TYR A 34 0.70 6.05 -0.54
C TYR A 34 0.04 5.23 -1.66
N ALA A 35 -1.04 5.74 -2.26
CA ALA A 35 -1.69 5.09 -3.40
C ALA A 35 -0.74 4.97 -4.61
N ARG A 36 0.10 5.98 -4.85
CA ARG A 36 1.10 5.96 -5.93
C ARG A 36 2.18 4.92 -5.67
N GLU A 37 2.66 4.82 -4.44
CA GLU A 37 3.67 3.83 -4.04
C GLU A 37 3.13 2.40 -4.20
N ILE A 38 1.91 2.13 -3.72
CA ILE A 38 1.22 0.86 -3.91
C ILE A 38 1.07 0.52 -5.39
N ALA A 39 0.58 1.47 -6.20
CA ALA A 39 0.42 1.26 -7.64
C ALA A 39 1.77 0.93 -8.32
N SER A 40 2.87 1.54 -7.86
CA SER A 40 4.21 1.24 -8.35
C SER A 40 4.65 -0.18 -8.00
N TRP A 41 4.42 -0.64 -6.76
CA TRP A 41 4.75 -2.00 -6.33
C TRP A 41 3.91 -3.04 -7.05
N LEU A 42 2.62 -2.78 -7.24
CA LEU A 42 1.72 -3.67 -7.97
C LEU A 42 2.15 -3.82 -9.43
N THR A 43 2.55 -2.71 -10.05
CA THR A 43 3.05 -2.70 -11.43
C THR A 43 4.38 -3.44 -11.55
N GLN A 44 5.30 -3.26 -10.59
CA GLN A 44 6.56 -4.01 -10.53
C GLN A 44 6.32 -5.51 -10.33
N LEU A 45 5.35 -5.89 -9.49
CA LEU A 45 4.97 -7.28 -9.27
C LEU A 45 4.34 -7.89 -10.52
N ALA A 46 3.45 -7.16 -11.19
CA ALA A 46 2.82 -7.59 -12.44
C ALA A 46 3.86 -7.75 -13.55
N ALA A 47 4.81 -6.83 -13.66
CA ALA A 47 5.93 -6.92 -14.61
C ALA A 47 6.80 -8.15 -14.32
N ARG A 48 7.15 -8.42 -13.05
CA ARG A 48 7.87 -9.64 -12.64
C ARG A 48 7.06 -10.92 -12.87
N GLY A 49 5.74 -10.87 -12.70
CA GLY A 49 4.83 -11.98 -12.96
C GLY A 49 4.63 -12.26 -14.45
N ALA A 50 4.80 -11.27 -15.31
CA ALA A 50 4.73 -11.44 -16.76
C ALA A 50 5.99 -12.12 -17.33
N GLU A 51 7.17 -11.90 -16.74
CA GLU A 51 8.42 -12.55 -17.13
C GLU A 51 8.57 -14.00 -16.61
N HIS A 52 7.74 -14.38 -15.64
CA HIS A 52 7.71 -15.73 -15.09
C HIS A 52 6.25 -16.20 -15.01
N PRO A 53 5.73 -16.90 -16.04
CA PRO A 53 4.49 -17.64 -15.87
C PRO A 53 4.75 -18.73 -14.82
N ILE A 54 4.49 -18.40 -13.55
CA ILE A 54 4.73 -19.30 -12.43
C ILE A 54 3.85 -20.52 -12.69
N PRO A 55 4.42 -21.70 -12.98
CA PRO A 55 3.63 -22.91 -13.03
C PRO A 55 3.26 -23.17 -11.57
N ALA A 56 2.05 -22.79 -11.17
CA ALA A 56 1.58 -22.89 -9.79
C ALA A 56 1.80 -24.29 -9.19
N HIS A 57 1.83 -25.31 -10.05
CA HIS A 57 2.08 -26.69 -9.67
C HIS A 57 3.54 -26.98 -9.25
N LYS A 58 4.55 -26.35 -9.88
CA LYS A 58 5.98 -26.58 -9.56
C LYS A 58 6.40 -25.92 -8.24
N ARG A 59 5.76 -24.79 -7.87
CA ARG A 59 6.00 -24.13 -6.57
C ARG A 59 5.41 -24.93 -5.41
N ASN A 60 4.25 -25.57 -5.61
CA ASN A 60 3.61 -26.37 -4.56
C ASN A 60 4.44 -27.59 -4.14
N SER A 61 5.07 -28.29 -5.10
CA SER A 61 5.96 -29.40 -4.75
C SER A 61 7.22 -28.92 -4.03
N GLU A 62 7.83 -27.81 -4.46
CA GLU A 62 8.99 -27.22 -3.76
C GLU A 62 8.68 -26.79 -2.32
N LEU A 63 7.49 -26.24 -2.08
CA LEU A 63 6.99 -25.91 -0.74
C LEU A 63 6.80 -27.16 0.13
N ILE A 64 6.11 -28.18 -0.39
CA ILE A 64 5.88 -29.45 0.32
C ILE A 64 7.22 -30.11 0.68
N ASN A 65 8.18 -30.12 -0.25
CA ASN A 65 9.50 -30.69 0.00
C ASN A 65 10.32 -29.90 1.02
N SER A 66 10.17 -28.57 1.04
CA SER A 66 10.82 -27.71 2.03
C SER A 66 10.24 -27.92 3.43
N LEU A 67 8.91 -28.10 3.54
CA LEU A 67 8.22 -28.37 4.80
C LEU A 67 8.51 -29.78 5.35
N LEU A 68 8.62 -30.77 4.46
CA LEU A 68 8.89 -32.16 4.83
C LEU A 68 10.39 -32.48 4.95
N GLY A 69 11.29 -31.56 4.60
CA GLY A 69 12.73 -31.77 4.63
C GLY A 69 13.21 -32.92 3.74
N LEU A 70 12.50 -33.21 2.65
CA LEU A 70 12.76 -34.39 1.83
C LEU A 70 14.10 -34.25 1.10
N PRO A 71 15.00 -35.26 1.16
CA PRO A 71 16.27 -35.20 0.45
C PRO A 71 16.04 -35.18 -1.07
N LYS A 72 16.84 -34.38 -1.78
CA LYS A 72 16.69 -34.10 -3.23
C LYS A 72 16.58 -35.36 -4.10
N VAL A 73 17.23 -36.45 -3.71
CA VAL A 73 17.19 -37.76 -4.39
C VAL A 73 15.79 -38.38 -4.39
N MET A 74 15.00 -38.17 -3.34
CA MET A 74 13.61 -38.64 -3.24
C MET A 74 12.64 -37.72 -3.98
N ASN A 75 12.92 -36.41 -4.06
CA ASN A 75 12.09 -35.45 -4.80
C ASN A 75 12.08 -35.72 -6.32
N ASP A 76 13.20 -36.19 -6.87
CA ASP A 76 13.31 -36.48 -8.31
C ASP A 76 12.96 -37.94 -8.66
N ALA A 77 12.63 -38.78 -7.68
CA ALA A 77 12.21 -40.17 -7.88
C ALA A 77 10.80 -40.21 -8.50
N GLY A 78 10.72 -40.17 -9.83
CA GLY A 78 9.46 -40.31 -10.58
C GLY A 78 9.27 -39.29 -11.70
N LYS A 79 10.13 -38.27 -11.81
CA LYS A 79 10.20 -37.43 -13.03
C LYS A 79 10.86 -38.26 -14.15
N LYS A 80 10.03 -38.88 -14.99
CA LYS A 80 10.42 -39.44 -16.29
C LYS A 80 9.95 -38.51 -17.40
#